data_AF-A0A1F2XT83-F1
#
_entry.id   AF-A0A1F2XT83-F1
#
_cell.length_a   1.000
_cell.length_b   1.000
_cell.length_c   1.000
_cell.angle_alpha   90.00
_cell.angle_beta   90.00
_cell.angle_gamma   90.00
#
_symmetry.space_group_name_H-M   'P 1'
#
loop_
_entity.id
_entity.type
_entity.pdbx_description
1 polymer ?
#
loop_
_entity_poly.entity_id
_entity_poly.type
_entity_poly.pdbx_seq_one_letter_code
_entity_poly.pdbx_strand_id
1 'polypeptide(L)'
;MTHFSGHSKPDVKIVALGIILSCGVVYSIYSTVRHFYALNQINEAKEMMSNIQSLLVWSMHQYHDDVTQACHLKNIQQIAQSEEFKNMNRILKLQDQIRQQSQFVEQIKVNATPDLHGCVTTAYFRKEPFVSELIAGKYISYHYDFKTETIKCVTNIHKRTLVKACTRL
;
A
#
# COMPACT_ATOMS: atom_id res chain seq x y z
N MET A 1 -52.75 51.97 -5.38
CA MET A 1 -51.29 51.97 -5.57
C MET A 1 -50.75 50.60 -5.18
N THR A 2 -50.60 49.70 -6.15
CA THR A 2 -49.96 48.41 -5.97
C THR A 2 -48.53 48.52 -6.49
N HIS A 3 -47.59 48.76 -5.59
CA HIS A 3 -46.17 48.76 -5.93
C HIS A 3 -45.75 47.30 -6.10
N PHE A 4 -45.69 46.85 -7.36
CA PHE A 4 -45.24 45.51 -7.70
C PHE A 4 -43.80 45.30 -7.22
N SER A 5 -43.64 44.23 -6.45
CA SER A 5 -42.36 43.62 -6.09
C SER A 5 -41.52 43.42 -7.35
N GLY A 6 -40.48 44.25 -7.51
CA GLY A 6 -39.46 44.05 -8.52
C GLY A 6 -38.57 42.89 -8.11
N HIS A 7 -39.03 41.65 -8.31
CA HIS A 7 -38.14 40.50 -8.22
C HIS A 7 -37.10 40.61 -9.34
N SER A 8 -35.87 40.95 -8.95
CA SER A 8 -34.69 40.87 -9.80
C SER A 8 -34.64 39.46 -10.40
N LYS A 9 -34.82 39.36 -11.74
CA LYS A 9 -34.72 38.07 -12.43
C LYS A 9 -33.31 37.54 -12.20
N PRO A 10 -33.15 36.32 -11.66
CA PRO A 10 -31.82 35.78 -11.42
C PRO A 10 -31.07 35.72 -12.76
N ASP A 11 -29.89 36.32 -12.80
CA ASP A 11 -29.01 36.26 -13.96
C ASP A 11 -28.62 34.79 -14.17
N VAL A 12 -29.15 34.20 -15.23
CA VAL A 12 -28.96 32.79 -15.57
C VAL A 12 -27.48 32.44 -15.66
N LYS A 13 -26.61 33.40 -16.06
CA LYS A 13 -25.15 33.19 -16.09
C LYS A 13 -24.57 33.06 -14.69
N ILE A 14 -25.01 33.88 -13.74
CA ILE A 14 -24.56 33.83 -12.34
C ILE A 14 -25.05 32.54 -11.68
N VAL A 15 -26.30 32.14 -11.94
CA VAL A 15 -26.85 30.87 -11.44
C VAL A 15 -26.10 29.67 -12.03
N ALA A 16 -25.85 29.66 -13.33
CA ALA A 16 -25.09 28.58 -13.98
C ALA A 16 -23.65 28.48 -13.46
N LEU A 17 -22.97 29.62 -13.27
CA LEU A 17 -21.63 29.67 -12.68
C LEU A 17 -21.63 29.09 -11.25
N GLY A 18 -22.64 29.44 -10.45
CA GLY A 18 -22.83 28.91 -9.10
C GLY A 18 -22.99 27.38 -9.08
N ILE A 19 -23.79 26.83 -9.99
CA ILE A 19 -23.96 25.37 -10.13
C ILE A 19 -22.65 24.71 -10.52
N ILE A 20 -21.94 25.21 -11.54
CA ILE A 20 -20.66 24.63 -11.99
C ILE A 20 -19.63 24.64 -10.85
N LEU A 21 -19.52 25.76 -10.12
CA LEU A 21 -18.62 25.87 -8.97
C LEU A 21 -18.98 24.86 -7.88
N SER A 22 -20.27 24.74 -7.53
CA SER A 22 -20.72 23.75 -6.55
C SER A 22 -20.40 22.31 -6.98
N CYS A 23 -20.65 21.95 -8.24
CA CYS A 23 -20.32 20.63 -8.78
C CYS A 23 -18.81 20.37 -8.75
N GLY A 24 -17.99 21.37 -9.09
CA GLY A 24 -16.53 21.27 -9.02
C GLY A 24 -16.01 21.02 -7.61
N VAL A 25 -16.54 21.76 -6.62
CA VAL A 25 -16.19 21.57 -5.20
C VAL A 25 -16.59 20.18 -4.74
N VAL A 26 -17.84 19.76 -4.97
CA VAL A 26 -18.33 18.43 -4.59
C VAL A 26 -17.49 17.32 -5.22
N TYR A 27 -17.17 17.44 -6.52
CA TYR A 27 -16.32 16.46 -7.20
C TYR A 27 -14.90 16.40 -6.62
N SER A 28 -14.30 17.55 -6.29
CA SER A 28 -12.96 17.60 -5.69
C SER A 28 -12.92 16.93 -4.31
N ILE A 29 -13.94 17.14 -3.47
CA ILE A 29 -14.09 16.47 -2.18
C ILE A 29 -14.22 14.96 -2.39
N TYR A 30 -15.13 14.53 -3.27
CA TYR A 30 -15.36 13.12 -3.57
C TYR A 30 -14.07 12.41 -4.04
N SER A 31 -13.34 13.01 -4.99
CA SER A 31 -12.08 12.48 -5.50
C SER A 31 -11.00 12.38 -4.43
N THR A 32 -10.95 13.37 -3.51
CA THR A 32 -10.00 13.43 -2.41
C THR A 32 -10.27 12.34 -1.37
N VAL A 33 -11.52 12.18 -0.93
CA VAL A 33 -11.92 11.10 0.00
C VAL A 33 -11.54 9.74 -0.56
N ARG A 34 -11.88 9.49 -1.83
CA ARG A 34 -11.56 8.23 -2.49
C ARG A 34 -10.06 7.99 -2.64
N HIS A 35 -9.27 9.05 -2.84
CA HIS A 35 -7.81 8.95 -2.87
C HIS A 35 -7.24 8.55 -1.51
N PHE A 36 -7.63 9.23 -0.43
CA PHE A 36 -7.15 8.91 0.92
C PHE A 36 -7.61 7.53 1.38
N TYR A 37 -8.82 7.12 1.00
CA TYR A 37 -9.31 5.77 1.27
C TYR A 37 -8.39 4.70 0.66
N ALA A 38 -8.04 4.84 -0.63
CA ALA A 38 -7.09 3.94 -1.28
C ALA A 38 -5.68 4.03 -0.68
N LEU A 39 -5.24 5.23 -0.30
CA LEU A 39 -3.92 5.44 0.29
C LEU A 39 -3.79 4.73 1.65
N ASN A 40 -4.85 4.75 2.46
CA ASN A 40 -4.88 4.05 3.74
C ASN A 40 -4.73 2.52 3.54
N GLN A 41 -5.47 1.95 2.59
CA GLN A 41 -5.37 0.52 2.26
C GLN A 41 -3.97 0.14 1.76
N ILE A 42 -3.33 1.02 0.97
CA ILE A 42 -1.94 0.83 0.53
C ILE A 42 -0.97 0.89 1.71
N ASN A 43 -1.14 1.85 2.62
CA ASN A 43 -0.25 2.02 3.76
C ASN A 43 -0.28 0.79 4.67
N GLU A 44 -1.47 0.20 4.89
CA GLU A 44 -1.59 -1.07 5.63
C GLU A 44 -0.79 -2.19 4.96
N ALA A 45 -0.91 -2.36 3.64
CA ALA A 45 -0.13 -3.36 2.91
C ALA A 45 1.38 -3.10 3.02
N LYS A 46 1.81 -1.82 2.94
CA LYS A 46 3.22 -1.44 3.08
C LYS A 46 3.75 -1.72 4.48
N GLU A 47 2.96 -1.48 5.51
CA GLU A 47 3.31 -1.78 6.90
C GLU A 47 3.49 -3.29 7.09
N MET A 48 2.54 -4.09 6.60
CA MET A 48 2.65 -5.56 6.64
C MET A 48 3.90 -6.06 5.91
N MET A 49 4.22 -5.50 4.74
CA MET A 49 5.44 -5.85 4.00
C MET A 49 6.71 -5.36 4.69
N SER A 50 6.69 -4.20 5.34
CA SER A 50 7.82 -3.66 6.10
C SER A 50 8.19 -4.56 7.28
N ASN A 51 7.18 -5.13 7.96
CA ASN A 51 7.38 -6.09 9.05
C ASN A 51 8.01 -7.40 8.54
N ILE A 52 7.68 -7.82 7.31
CA ILE A 52 8.34 -8.95 6.67
C ILE A 52 9.79 -8.60 6.31
N GLN A 53 10.04 -7.39 5.78
CA GLN A 53 11.38 -6.96 5.39
C GLN A 53 12.34 -6.87 6.58
N SER A 54 11.89 -6.38 7.73
CA SER A 54 12.73 -6.34 8.93
C SER A 54 13.17 -7.74 9.35
N LEU A 55 12.24 -8.71 9.34
CA LEU A 55 12.53 -10.12 9.65
C LEU A 55 13.31 -10.82 8.54
N LEU A 56 13.18 -10.38 7.29
CA LEU A 56 13.91 -10.93 6.17
C LEU A 56 15.42 -10.70 6.32
N VAL A 57 15.85 -9.53 6.81
CA VAL A 57 17.26 -9.25 7.08
C VAL A 57 17.84 -10.26 8.07
N TRP A 58 17.08 -10.61 9.11
CA TRP A 58 17.45 -11.65 10.07
C TRP A 58 17.46 -13.06 9.45
N SER A 59 16.45 -13.37 8.64
CA SER A 59 16.39 -14.63 7.91
C SER A 59 17.62 -14.81 7.01
N MET A 60 18.08 -13.75 6.35
CA MET A 60 19.30 -13.75 5.57
C MET A 60 20.55 -13.96 6.41
N HIS A 61 20.59 -13.40 7.62
CA HIS A 61 21.71 -13.65 8.52
C HIS A 61 21.79 -15.14 8.92
N GLN A 62 20.64 -15.76 9.17
CA GLN A 62 20.55 -17.17 9.56
C GLN A 62 20.81 -18.14 8.39
N TYR A 63 20.26 -17.86 7.22
CA TYR A 63 20.31 -18.71 6.02
C TYR A 63 21.20 -18.10 4.93
N HIS A 64 22.35 -17.56 5.32
CA HIS A 64 23.21 -16.76 4.42
C HIS A 64 23.52 -17.45 3.09
N ASP A 65 23.77 -18.75 3.11
CA ASP A 65 24.16 -19.53 1.92
C ASP A 65 22.96 -20.09 1.13
N ASP A 66 21.72 -19.97 1.64
CA ASP A 66 20.52 -20.48 0.99
C ASP A 66 19.44 -19.39 0.93
N VAL A 67 19.52 -18.58 -0.12
CA VAL A 67 18.57 -17.51 -0.44
C VAL A 67 17.13 -18.04 -0.58
N THR A 68 16.95 -19.27 -1.07
CA THR A 68 15.62 -19.85 -1.20
C THR A 68 14.99 -20.07 0.18
N GLN A 69 15.77 -20.61 1.13
CA GLN A 69 15.33 -20.74 2.51
C GLN A 69 15.17 -19.39 3.20
N ALA A 70 16.08 -18.44 2.97
CA ALA A 70 16.01 -17.12 3.58
C ALA A 70 14.75 -16.35 3.15
N CYS A 71 14.38 -16.45 1.87
CA CYS A 71 13.16 -15.85 1.31
C CYS A 71 11.88 -16.65 1.62
N HIS A 72 11.98 -17.82 2.25
CA HIS A 72 10.82 -18.65 2.52
C HIS A 72 10.00 -18.07 3.69
N LEU A 73 8.75 -17.71 3.42
CA LEU A 73 7.91 -16.99 4.39
C LEU A 73 7.78 -17.71 5.76
N LYS A 74 7.71 -19.04 5.79
CA LYS A 74 7.66 -19.78 7.06
C LYS A 74 8.94 -19.61 7.88
N ASN A 75 10.10 -19.56 7.22
CA ASN A 75 11.38 -19.41 7.88
C ASN A 75 11.49 -17.99 8.47
N ILE A 76 11.09 -16.97 7.70
CA ILE A 76 10.99 -15.59 8.17
C ILE A 76 10.06 -15.48 9.39
N GLN A 77 8.93 -16.20 9.40
CA GLN A 77 8.04 -16.22 10.56
C GLN A 77 8.65 -16.91 11.78
N GLN A 78 9.45 -17.95 11.58
CA GLN A 78 10.15 -18.64 12.66
C GLN A 78 11.23 -17.76 13.30
N ILE A 79 11.85 -16.85 12.54
CA ILE A 79 12.79 -15.86 13.10
C ILE A 79 12.14 -15.07 14.23
N ALA A 80 10.91 -14.58 14.04
CA ALA A 80 10.21 -13.83 15.09
C ALA A 80 9.99 -14.65 16.39
N GLN A 81 10.04 -15.98 16.28
CA GLN A 81 9.86 -16.89 17.41
C GLN A 81 11.19 -17.27 18.09
N SER A 82 12.34 -17.00 17.46
CA SER A 82 13.66 -17.35 18.00
C SER A 82 14.00 -16.52 19.24
N GLU A 83 14.77 -17.11 20.16
CA GLU A 83 15.21 -16.41 21.37
C GLU A 83 16.13 -15.23 21.06
N GLU A 84 17.00 -15.38 20.06
CA GLU A 84 17.92 -14.33 19.61
C GLU A 84 17.15 -13.09 19.13
N PHE A 85 16.17 -13.29 18.25
CA PHE A 85 15.34 -12.18 17.78
C PHE A 85 14.54 -11.57 18.94
N LYS A 86 13.91 -12.39 19.80
CA LYS A 86 13.15 -11.90 20.95
C LYS A 86 14.01 -11.05 21.90
N ASN A 87 15.23 -11.49 22.21
CA ASN A 87 16.13 -10.78 23.12
C ASN A 87 16.50 -9.40 22.55
N MET A 88 16.83 -9.36 21.27
CA MET A 88 17.18 -8.12 20.59
C MET A 88 15.96 -7.21 20.35
N ASN A 89 14.80 -7.80 20.09
CA ASN A 89 13.56 -7.08 19.88
C ASN A 89 13.08 -6.35 21.15
N ARG A 90 13.54 -6.76 22.34
CA ARG A 90 13.33 -5.97 23.58
C ARG A 90 13.95 -4.57 23.50
N ILE A 91 15.03 -4.42 22.74
CA ILE A 91 15.73 -3.15 22.54
C ILE A 91 15.15 -2.42 21.32
N LEU A 92 15.02 -3.12 20.20
CA LEU A 92 14.64 -2.53 18.91
C LEU A 92 13.15 -2.24 18.77
N LYS A 93 12.29 -2.92 19.54
CA LYS A 93 10.82 -2.78 19.51
C LYS A 93 10.21 -2.91 18.09
N LEU A 94 10.75 -3.81 17.28
CA LEU A 94 10.23 -4.18 15.98
C LEU A 94 8.93 -4.98 16.14
N GLN A 95 8.05 -4.87 15.14
CA GLN A 95 6.87 -5.72 15.05
C GLN A 95 7.31 -7.17 14.80
N ASP A 96 6.87 -8.09 15.66
CA ASP A 96 7.18 -9.52 15.60
C ASP A 96 6.06 -10.36 14.97
N GLN A 97 4.86 -9.78 14.82
CA GLN A 97 3.71 -10.45 14.20
C GLN A 97 3.62 -10.18 12.69
N ILE A 98 4.00 -11.17 11.89
CA ILE A 98 3.76 -11.15 10.44
C ILE A 98 2.29 -11.48 10.16
N ARG A 99 1.54 -10.47 9.71
CA ARG A 99 0.21 -10.66 9.12
C ARG A 99 0.37 -11.00 7.64
N GLN A 100 -0.16 -12.14 7.20
CA GLN A 100 -0.13 -12.55 5.78
C GLN A 100 -1.38 -12.10 5.01
N GLN A 101 -2.43 -11.73 5.72
CA GLN A 101 -3.71 -11.30 5.17
C GLN A 101 -4.31 -10.24 6.08
N SER A 102 -5.19 -9.43 5.51
CA SER A 102 -5.95 -8.43 6.26
C SER A 102 -7.33 -8.24 5.64
N GLN A 103 -8.04 -7.22 6.11
CA GLN A 103 -9.30 -6.82 5.47
C GLN A 103 -9.07 -6.50 4.00
N PHE A 104 -8.01 -5.76 3.63
CA PHE A 104 -7.79 -5.31 2.24
C PHE A 104 -6.77 -6.15 1.47
N VAL A 105 -5.85 -6.80 2.17
CA VAL A 105 -4.81 -7.66 1.58
C VAL A 105 -5.30 -9.11 1.57
N GLU A 106 -5.34 -9.70 0.38
CA GLU A 106 -5.71 -11.11 0.17
C GLU A 106 -4.61 -12.04 0.70
N GLN A 107 -3.37 -11.77 0.28
CA GLN A 107 -2.20 -12.56 0.65
C GLN A 107 -0.92 -11.74 0.47
N ILE A 108 0.11 -12.11 1.23
CA ILE A 108 1.49 -11.71 0.97
C ILE A 108 2.31 -12.94 0.59
N LYS A 109 3.03 -12.84 -0.54
CA LYS A 109 3.97 -13.86 -1.01
C LYS A 109 5.39 -13.35 -0.89
N VAL A 110 6.31 -14.21 -0.46
CA VAL A 110 7.75 -13.93 -0.44
C VAL A 110 8.44 -15.06 -1.18
N ASN A 111 9.19 -14.72 -2.22
CA ASN A 111 9.91 -15.68 -3.05
C ASN A 111 11.32 -15.16 -3.33
N ALA A 112 12.28 -16.06 -3.53
CA ALA A 112 13.57 -15.69 -4.08
C ALA A 112 13.44 -15.21 -5.53
N THR A 113 14.33 -14.31 -5.94
CA THR A 113 14.49 -13.97 -7.36
C THR A 113 15.07 -15.17 -8.13
N PRO A 114 14.80 -15.31 -9.43
CA PRO A 114 15.32 -16.44 -10.21
C PRO A 114 16.84 -16.56 -10.23
N ASP A 115 17.55 -15.43 -10.10
CA ASP A 115 19.01 -15.36 -10.02
C ASP A 115 19.55 -15.52 -8.60
N LEU A 116 18.67 -15.76 -7.62
CA LEU A 116 19.00 -15.94 -6.20
C LEU A 116 19.81 -14.79 -5.59
N HIS A 117 19.68 -13.58 -6.13
CA HIS A 117 20.33 -12.38 -5.57
C HIS A 117 19.42 -11.56 -4.67
N GLY A 118 18.17 -11.95 -4.50
CA GLY A 118 17.21 -11.16 -3.76
C GLY A 118 15.96 -11.92 -3.35
N CYS A 119 15.11 -11.24 -2.58
CA CYS A 119 13.72 -11.66 -2.35
C CYS A 119 12.74 -10.68 -2.95
N VAL A 120 11.59 -11.21 -3.36
CA VAL A 120 10.44 -10.45 -3.83
C VAL A 120 9.29 -10.67 -2.85
N THR A 121 8.92 -9.62 -2.13
CA THR A 121 7.75 -9.59 -1.24
C THR A 121 6.60 -8.89 -1.96
N THR A 122 5.50 -9.59 -2.22
CA THR A 122 4.35 -9.06 -2.96
C THR A 122 3.08 -9.15 -2.13
N ALA A 123 2.42 -8.01 -1.92
CA ALA A 123 1.09 -7.93 -1.34
C ALA A 123 0.03 -7.80 -2.44
N TYR A 124 -0.94 -8.72 -2.45
CA TYR A 124 -2.07 -8.73 -3.37
C TYR A 124 -3.30 -8.16 -2.67
N PHE A 125 -3.96 -7.18 -3.28
CA PHE A 125 -5.19 -6.60 -2.76
C PHE A 125 -6.40 -7.45 -3.17
N ARG A 126 -7.34 -7.65 -2.24
CA ARG A 126 -8.59 -8.37 -2.52
C ARG A 126 -9.36 -7.69 -3.65
N LYS A 127 -10.11 -8.50 -4.42
CA LYS A 127 -11.03 -8.01 -5.45
C LYS A 127 -12.45 -7.96 -4.92
N GLU A 128 -12.67 -7.14 -3.89
CA GLU A 128 -13.93 -7.02 -3.16
C GLU A 128 -14.50 -5.59 -3.20
N PRO A 129 -15.83 -5.38 -3.07
CA PRO A 129 -16.45 -4.06 -3.19
C PRO A 129 -15.99 -3.04 -2.14
N PHE A 130 -15.54 -3.50 -0.96
CA PHE A 130 -15.02 -2.64 0.09
C PHE A 130 -13.53 -2.27 -0.11
N VAL A 131 -12.83 -2.88 -1.08
CA VAL A 131 -11.49 -2.44 -1.47
C VAL A 131 -11.66 -1.34 -2.51
N SER A 132 -10.85 -0.29 -2.42
CA SER A 132 -10.93 0.80 -3.40
C SER A 132 -10.72 0.26 -4.81
N GLU A 133 -11.61 0.58 -5.74
CA GLU A 133 -11.50 0.16 -7.15
C GLU A 133 -10.18 0.61 -7.81
N LEU A 134 -9.49 1.59 -7.22
CA LEU A 134 -8.17 2.03 -7.66
C LEU A 134 -7.08 0.96 -7.47
N ILE A 135 -7.27 0.04 -6.51
CA ILE A 135 -6.30 -0.97 -6.10
C ILE A 135 -6.87 -2.40 -6.03
N ALA A 136 -8.19 -2.59 -6.08
CA ALA A 136 -8.80 -3.91 -6.01
C ALA A 136 -8.23 -4.86 -7.09
N GLY A 137 -7.80 -6.06 -6.68
CA GLY A 137 -7.17 -7.05 -7.56
C GLY A 137 -5.79 -6.67 -8.11
N LYS A 138 -5.17 -5.59 -7.60
CA LYS A 138 -3.80 -5.17 -7.95
C LYS A 138 -2.81 -5.61 -6.88
N TYR A 139 -1.54 -5.31 -7.07
CA TYR A 139 -0.49 -5.65 -6.12
C TYR A 139 0.56 -4.54 -5.98
N ILE A 140 1.28 -4.59 -4.86
CA ILE A 140 2.56 -3.88 -4.66
C ILE A 140 3.61 -4.94 -4.33
N SER A 141 4.78 -4.81 -4.94
CA SER A 141 5.89 -5.72 -4.75
C SER A 141 7.15 -4.96 -4.39
N TYR A 142 7.91 -5.48 -3.42
CA TYR A 142 9.21 -5.01 -3.03
C TYR A 142 10.26 -6.06 -3.37
N HIS A 143 11.18 -5.67 -4.24
CA HIS A 143 12.30 -6.49 -4.69
C HIS A 143 13.52 -6.02 -3.91
N TYR A 144 13.97 -6.82 -2.96
CA TYR A 144 15.17 -6.55 -2.19
C TYR A 144 16.35 -7.28 -2.82
N ASP A 145 17.36 -6.53 -3.24
CA ASP A 145 18.60 -7.04 -3.80
C ASP A 145 19.66 -7.09 -2.70
N PHE A 146 20.22 -8.28 -2.43
CA PHE A 146 21.19 -8.50 -1.37
C PHE A 146 22.58 -7.97 -1.70
N LYS A 147 22.94 -7.90 -2.98
CA LYS A 147 24.27 -7.43 -3.38
C LYS A 147 24.39 -5.93 -3.24
N THR A 148 23.31 -5.22 -3.58
CA THR A 148 23.29 -3.76 -3.53
C THR A 148 22.61 -3.21 -2.28
N GLU A 149 21.98 -4.08 -1.48
CA GLU A 149 21.16 -3.72 -0.32
C GLU A 149 20.03 -2.72 -0.67
N THR A 150 19.55 -2.76 -1.92
CA THR A 150 18.52 -1.84 -2.40
C THR A 150 17.14 -2.49 -2.48
N ILE A 151 16.11 -1.72 -2.14
CA ILE A 151 14.71 -2.12 -2.33
C ILE A 151 14.16 -1.38 -3.55
N LYS A 152 13.68 -2.13 -4.54
CA LYS A 152 12.91 -1.60 -5.68
C LYS A 152 11.44 -1.92 -5.49
N CYS A 153 10.57 -0.91 -5.59
CA CYS A 153 9.13 -1.13 -5.58
C CYS A 153 8.58 -1.25 -7.01
N VAL A 154 7.71 -2.24 -7.24
CA VAL A 154 7.03 -2.51 -8.50
C VAL A 154 5.53 -2.73 -8.26
N THR A 155 4.67 -2.26 -9.16
CA THR A 155 3.21 -2.37 -8.99
C THR A 155 2.46 -2.26 -10.32
N ASN A 156 1.28 -2.87 -10.40
CA ASN A 156 0.30 -2.64 -11.49
C ASN A 156 -0.80 -1.61 -11.10
N ILE A 157 -0.62 -0.87 -10.00
CA ILE A 157 -1.52 0.23 -9.62
C ILE A 157 -1.28 1.44 -10.54
N HIS A 158 -2.27 1.76 -11.37
CA HIS A 158 -2.14 2.83 -12.36
C HIS A 158 -2.06 4.24 -11.78
N LYS A 159 -2.78 4.53 -10.69
CA LYS A 159 -2.87 5.89 -10.12
C LYS A 159 -1.55 6.28 -9.46
N ARG A 160 -0.69 7.00 -10.19
CA ARG A 160 0.67 7.41 -9.79
C ARG A 160 0.74 8.05 -8.41
N THR A 161 -0.23 8.87 -8.03
CA THR A 161 -0.22 9.57 -6.74
C THR A 161 -0.29 8.63 -5.53
N LEU A 162 -0.82 7.41 -5.70
CA LEU A 162 -0.88 6.39 -4.66
C LEU A 162 0.45 5.63 -4.46
N VAL A 163 1.26 5.55 -5.50
CA VAL A 163 2.45 4.67 -5.57
C VAL A 163 3.66 5.40 -6.15
N LYS A 164 3.87 6.66 -5.75
CA LYS A 164 4.91 7.54 -6.31
C LYS A 164 6.33 6.93 -6.31
N ALA A 165 6.66 6.16 -5.28
CA ALA A 165 7.97 5.53 -5.10
C ALA A 165 8.13 4.19 -5.85
N CYS A 166 7.09 3.72 -6.55
CA CYS A 166 7.07 2.43 -7.22
C CYS A 166 7.14 2.59 -8.73
N THR A 167 7.89 1.68 -9.36
CA THR A 167 7.87 1.47 -10.80
C THR A 167 6.54 0.85 -11.18
N ARG A 168 5.84 1.46 -12.13
CA ARG A 168 4.56 0.94 -12.63
C ARG A 168 4.82 0.06 -13.84
N LEU A 169 4.17 -1.10 -13.89
CA LEU A 169 4.14 -2.02 -15.03
C LEU A 169 2.96 -1.73 -15.95
#